data_AF-A0A6B8QPX1-F1
#
_entry.id   AF-A0A6B8QPX1-F1
#
_cell.length_a   1.000
_cell.length_b   1.000
_cell.length_c   1.000
_cell.angle_alpha   90.00
_cell.angle_beta   90.00
_cell.angle_gamma   90.00
#
_symmetry.space_group_name_H-M   'P 1'
#
loop_
_entity.id
_entity.type
_entity.pdbx_description
1 polymer ?
#
loop_
_entity_poly.entity_id
_entity_poly.type
_entity_poly.pdbx_seq_one_letter_code
_entity_poly.pdbx_strand_id
1 'polypeptide(L)'
;MSQTKNPLPDKHYIKEDNEASHLAGSMMAVPDIFSAFSKLPLRERIEQFKQQLSETYLFLLNGAPETKELSDEACQERFLDEYQISLDRLKDNISATKCKNIICHSLPTTHSTEVSNLFPVAFMWIVCADLLEQHGFHENAWSSLIEFKNIEHQLGQALATEEKLQKKAYSQKAGGQAYKDYSNLKYSFIDLLRNSPPIGGWKTLESAAHELAEKVLAEHENSEHRARYSIKKERVETKLNTWLRDVNGECRAAYDENAAKHR
;
A
#
# COMPACT_ATOMS: atom_id res chain seq x y z
N MET A 1 -11.44 -29.42 50.79
CA MET A 1 -12.68 -29.08 50.07
C MET A 1 -13.08 -27.68 50.48
N SER A 2 -12.79 -26.69 49.64
CA SER A 2 -13.15 -25.29 49.89
C SER A 2 -14.26 -24.93 48.93
N GLN A 3 -15.46 -24.73 49.47
CA GLN A 3 -16.62 -24.23 48.73
C GLN A 3 -16.36 -22.77 48.34
N THR A 4 -16.12 -22.51 47.07
CA THR A 4 -16.28 -21.17 46.49
C THR A 4 -17.77 -20.88 46.39
N LYS A 5 -18.24 -20.01 47.29
CA LYS A 5 -19.59 -19.46 47.26
C LYS A 5 -19.77 -18.68 45.96
N ASN A 6 -20.75 -19.08 45.16
CA ASN A 6 -21.21 -18.31 44.01
C ASN A 6 -21.69 -16.92 44.50
N PRO A 7 -21.24 -15.80 43.92
CA PRO A 7 -21.44 -14.47 44.50
C PRO A 7 -22.77 -13.81 44.09
N LEU A 8 -23.69 -14.51 43.43
CA LEU A 8 -24.94 -13.91 42.96
C LEU A 8 -26.14 -14.38 43.81
N PRO A 9 -26.99 -13.46 44.31
CA PRO A 9 -28.17 -13.81 45.08
C PRO A 9 -29.23 -14.50 44.21
N ASP A 10 -29.93 -15.45 44.83
CA ASP A 10 -30.95 -16.38 44.32
C ASP A 10 -32.24 -15.75 43.72
N LYS A 11 -32.17 -14.50 43.23
CA LYS A 11 -33.32 -13.74 42.70
C LYS A 11 -33.38 -13.65 41.18
N HIS A 12 -32.48 -14.33 40.46
CA HIS A 12 -32.49 -14.38 38.99
C HIS A 12 -32.81 -15.76 38.42
N TYR A 13 -33.15 -16.74 39.25
CA TYR A 13 -33.63 -18.03 38.76
C TYR A 13 -35.11 -17.91 38.40
N ILE A 14 -35.40 -17.56 37.15
CA ILE A 14 -36.73 -17.75 36.57
C ILE A 14 -36.92 -19.26 36.45
N LYS A 15 -37.83 -19.83 37.23
CA LYS A 15 -38.28 -21.21 36.98
C LYS A 15 -38.89 -21.24 35.59
N GLU A 16 -38.32 -22.03 34.69
CA GLU A 16 -38.95 -22.38 33.42
C GLU A 16 -40.18 -23.24 33.74
N ASP A 17 -41.33 -22.58 33.91
CA ASP A 17 -42.61 -23.25 33.79
C ASP A 17 -42.77 -23.66 32.32
N ASN A 18 -42.92 -24.97 32.11
CA ASN A 18 -43.00 -25.68 30.83
C ASN A 18 -44.30 -25.38 30.03
N GLU A 19 -44.78 -24.14 30.02
CA GLU A 19 -45.98 -23.72 29.26
C GLU A 19 -45.74 -22.51 28.34
N ALA A 20 -44.48 -22.21 27.98
CA ALA A 20 -44.16 -21.16 27.01
C ALA A 20 -43.94 -21.71 25.58
N SER A 21 -44.79 -22.63 25.12
CA SER A 21 -44.83 -23.09 23.72
C SER A 21 -45.24 -22.00 22.71
N HIS A 22 -45.58 -20.80 23.19
CA HIS A 22 -46.09 -19.69 22.37
C HIS A 22 -45.08 -18.57 22.11
N LEU A 23 -43.88 -18.63 22.70
CA LEU A 23 -42.82 -17.63 22.49
C LEU A 23 -41.74 -18.07 21.48
N ALA A 24 -41.84 -19.29 20.94
CA ALA A 24 -40.94 -19.80 19.90
C ALA A 24 -41.06 -19.09 18.53
N GLY A 25 -41.87 -18.03 18.43
CA GLY A 25 -42.29 -17.41 17.17
C GLY A 25 -41.98 -15.92 17.00
N SER A 26 -41.06 -15.34 17.78
CA SER A 26 -40.59 -13.97 17.49
C SER A 26 -39.11 -13.83 17.82
N MET A 27 -38.27 -14.45 16.99
CA MET A 27 -36.90 -13.93 16.82
C MET A 27 -37.05 -12.47 16.37
N MET A 28 -36.53 -11.53 17.17
CA MET A 28 -36.42 -10.13 16.76
C MET A 28 -35.64 -10.11 15.44
N ALA A 29 -36.35 -10.00 14.32
CA ALA A 29 -35.73 -9.85 13.02
C ALA A 29 -35.26 -8.40 12.93
N VAL A 30 -34.03 -8.16 13.37
CA VAL A 30 -33.32 -6.91 13.09
C VAL A 30 -32.84 -7.04 11.64
N PRO A 31 -33.50 -6.43 10.65
CA PRO A 31 -33.13 -6.58 9.25
C PRO A 31 -32.07 -5.52 8.95
N ASP A 32 -30.87 -5.75 9.47
CA ASP A 32 -29.73 -4.89 9.18
C ASP A 32 -28.52 -5.72 8.73
N ILE A 33 -27.48 -5.02 8.31
CA ILE A 33 -26.26 -5.63 7.82
C ILE A 33 -25.61 -6.54 8.88
N PHE A 34 -25.82 -6.25 10.17
CA PHE A 34 -25.29 -7.04 11.28
C PHE A 34 -26.02 -8.39 11.42
N SER A 35 -27.33 -8.44 11.17
CA SER A 35 -28.10 -9.70 11.15
C SER A 35 -27.76 -10.59 9.95
N ALA A 36 -27.53 -9.99 8.78
CA ALA A 36 -27.03 -10.74 7.63
C ALA A 36 -25.63 -11.31 7.94
N PHE A 37 -24.77 -10.49 8.55
CA PHE A 37 -23.42 -10.91 8.95
C PHE A 37 -23.43 -11.96 10.06
N SER A 38 -24.37 -11.90 11.01
CA SER A 38 -24.45 -12.85 12.12
C SER A 38 -24.92 -14.23 11.68
N LYS A 39 -25.63 -14.34 10.55
CA LYS A 39 -26.15 -15.60 10.01
C LYS A 39 -25.15 -16.37 9.15
N LEU A 40 -24.02 -15.74 8.77
CA LEU A 40 -22.95 -16.40 8.03
C LEU A 40 -22.36 -17.55 8.87
N PRO A 41 -22.36 -18.79 8.35
CA PRO A 41 -21.69 -19.92 8.98
C PRO A 41 -20.22 -19.62 9.25
N LEU A 42 -19.69 -20.16 10.34
CA LEU A 42 -18.29 -19.94 10.74
C LEU A 42 -17.31 -20.37 9.64
N ARG A 43 -17.55 -21.52 9.00
CA ARG A 43 -16.77 -21.98 7.85
C ARG A 43 -16.70 -20.94 6.72
N GLU A 44 -17.84 -20.33 6.37
CA GLU A 44 -17.90 -19.35 5.29
C GLU A 44 -17.11 -18.08 5.64
N ARG A 45 -17.13 -17.67 6.92
CA ARG A 45 -16.31 -16.53 7.38
C ARG A 45 -14.82 -16.81 7.34
N ILE A 46 -14.41 -18.03 7.69
CA ILE A 46 -13.01 -18.47 7.59
C ILE A 46 -12.53 -18.36 6.13
N GLU A 47 -13.31 -18.84 5.17
CA GLU A 47 -12.96 -18.73 3.74
C GLU A 47 -12.89 -17.27 3.26
N GLN A 48 -13.80 -16.40 3.72
CA GLN A 48 -13.74 -14.97 3.39
C GLN A 48 -12.45 -14.32 3.91
N PHE A 49 -12.06 -14.59 5.14
CA PHE A 49 -10.82 -14.03 5.71
C PHE A 49 -9.56 -14.63 5.10
N LYS A 50 -9.61 -15.91 4.73
CA LYS A 50 -8.55 -16.56 3.97
C LYS A 50 -8.34 -15.88 2.61
N GLN A 51 -9.41 -15.55 1.90
CA GLN A 51 -9.33 -14.80 0.64
C GLN A 51 -8.75 -13.39 0.83
N GLN A 52 -9.16 -12.67 1.88
CA GLN A 52 -8.59 -11.34 2.18
C GLN A 52 -7.09 -11.40 2.50
N LEU A 53 -6.66 -12.44 3.23
CA LEU A 53 -5.23 -12.68 3.48
C LEU A 53 -4.47 -13.05 2.21
N SER A 54 -5.09 -13.74 1.26
CA SER A 54 -4.44 -14.11 0.00
C SER A 54 -4.16 -12.88 -0.87
N GLU A 55 -5.10 -11.93 -0.91
CA GLU A 55 -4.91 -10.62 -1.55
C GLU A 55 -3.79 -9.82 -0.88
N THR A 56 -3.72 -9.88 0.45
CA THR A 56 -2.63 -9.25 1.19
C THR A 56 -1.30 -9.92 0.88
N TYR A 57 -1.26 -11.24 0.80
CA TYR A 57 -0.05 -11.99 0.46
C TYR A 57 0.44 -11.69 -0.95
N LEU A 58 -0.47 -11.55 -1.92
CA LEU A 58 -0.18 -11.09 -3.28
C LEU A 58 0.50 -9.71 -3.26
N PHE A 59 -0.06 -8.76 -2.51
CA PHE A 59 0.54 -7.43 -2.34
C PHE A 59 1.95 -7.51 -1.76
N LEU A 60 2.19 -8.40 -0.78
CA LEU A 60 3.53 -8.59 -0.21
C LEU A 60 4.50 -9.23 -1.21
N LEU A 61 4.05 -10.19 -2.03
CA LEU A 61 4.94 -10.81 -3.01
C LEU A 61 5.29 -9.88 -4.17
N ASN A 62 4.35 -9.04 -4.61
CA ASN A 62 4.49 -8.21 -5.80
C ASN A 62 4.82 -6.73 -5.50
N GLY A 63 4.71 -6.28 -4.24
CA GLY A 63 4.95 -4.89 -3.83
C GLY A 63 6.42 -4.47 -3.82
N ALA A 64 7.35 -5.34 -4.21
CA ALA A 64 8.78 -5.03 -4.30
C ALA A 64 9.15 -4.50 -5.70
N PRO A 65 9.85 -3.34 -5.80
CA PRO A 65 10.25 -2.75 -7.09
C PRO A 65 11.16 -3.62 -7.97
N GLU A 66 11.71 -4.71 -7.41
CA GLU A 66 12.78 -5.52 -7.98
C GLU A 66 12.39 -7.00 -8.16
N THR A 67 11.19 -7.40 -7.74
CA THR A 67 10.70 -8.77 -7.98
C THR A 67 10.10 -8.85 -9.38
N LYS A 68 10.43 -9.92 -10.12
CA LYS A 68 9.59 -10.30 -11.26
C LYS A 68 8.18 -10.49 -10.73
N GLU A 69 7.24 -9.64 -11.16
CA GLU A 69 5.83 -9.78 -10.81
C GLU A 69 5.40 -11.21 -11.12
N LEU A 70 4.97 -11.92 -10.07
CA LEU A 70 4.29 -13.19 -10.24
C LEU A 70 2.88 -12.89 -10.72
N SER A 71 2.32 -13.75 -11.58
CA SER A 71 0.91 -13.62 -11.93
C SER A 71 0.04 -13.84 -10.68
N ASP A 72 -1.15 -13.24 -10.68
CA ASP A 72 -2.10 -13.37 -9.57
C ASP A 72 -2.41 -14.84 -9.28
N GLU A 73 -2.52 -15.68 -10.32
CA GLU A 73 -2.74 -17.11 -10.20
C GLU A 73 -1.57 -17.82 -9.48
N ALA A 74 -0.33 -17.54 -9.86
CA ALA A 74 0.84 -18.16 -9.25
C ALA A 74 1.02 -17.76 -7.77
N CYS A 75 0.69 -16.50 -7.45
CA CYS A 75 0.66 -16.02 -6.06
C CYS A 75 -0.44 -16.69 -5.24
N GLN A 76 -1.63 -16.85 -5.82
CA GLN A 76 -2.74 -17.52 -5.17
C GLN A 76 -2.43 -19.00 -4.90
N GLU A 77 -1.86 -19.72 -5.87
CA GLU A 77 -1.39 -21.10 -5.69
C GLU A 77 -0.38 -21.18 -4.55
N ARG A 78 0.62 -20.30 -4.54
CA ARG A 78 1.63 -20.27 -3.48
C ARG A 78 1.05 -19.96 -2.10
N PHE A 79 0.04 -19.09 -2.01
CA PHE A 79 -0.67 -18.83 -0.77
C PHE A 79 -1.39 -20.08 -0.27
N LEU A 80 -2.14 -20.76 -1.16
CA LEU A 80 -2.89 -21.96 -0.82
C LEU A 80 -1.95 -23.11 -0.40
N ASP A 81 -0.81 -23.26 -1.06
CA ASP A 81 0.22 -24.23 -0.69
C ASP A 81 0.78 -23.96 0.70
N GLU A 82 1.21 -22.72 1.00
CA GLU A 82 1.74 -22.38 2.33
C GLU A 82 0.66 -22.54 3.41
N TYR A 83 -0.60 -22.25 3.08
CA TYR A 83 -1.74 -22.43 3.97
C TYR A 83 -1.96 -23.91 4.31
N GLN A 84 -1.98 -24.76 3.28
CA GLN A 84 -2.15 -26.20 3.45
C GLN A 84 -0.96 -26.82 4.22
N ILE A 85 0.27 -26.45 3.86
CA ILE A 85 1.48 -26.85 4.58
C ILE A 85 1.40 -26.44 6.05
N SER A 86 0.91 -25.23 6.35
CA SER A 86 0.76 -24.76 7.73
C SER A 86 -0.29 -25.56 8.50
N LEU A 87 -1.42 -25.90 7.87
CA LEU A 87 -2.43 -26.80 8.45
C LEU A 87 -1.83 -28.18 8.76
N ASP A 88 -1.10 -28.77 7.82
CA ASP A 88 -0.51 -30.11 7.99
C ASP A 88 0.55 -30.11 9.10
N ARG A 89 1.39 -29.07 9.17
CA ARG A 89 2.34 -28.88 10.28
C ARG A 89 1.64 -28.82 11.65
N LEU A 90 0.52 -28.11 11.76
CA LEU A 90 -0.24 -28.06 13.01
C LEU A 90 -0.80 -29.43 13.40
N LYS A 91 -1.31 -30.20 12.41
CA LYS A 91 -1.77 -31.59 12.63
C LYS A 91 -0.64 -32.50 13.09
N ASP A 92 0.59 -32.26 12.63
CA ASP A 92 1.81 -32.93 13.06
C ASP A 92 2.38 -32.42 14.39
N ASN A 93 1.58 -31.69 15.19
CA ASN A 93 1.94 -31.10 16.49
C ASN A 93 3.08 -30.07 16.45
N ILE A 94 3.34 -29.46 15.29
CA ILE A 94 4.22 -28.29 15.23
C ILE A 94 3.43 -27.10 15.78
N SER A 95 3.98 -26.43 16.79
CA SER A 95 3.33 -25.27 17.40
C SER A 95 3.05 -24.15 16.38
N ALA A 96 1.94 -23.44 16.55
CA ALA A 96 1.59 -22.28 15.72
C ALA A 96 2.69 -21.20 15.73
N THR A 97 3.38 -21.00 16.86
CA THR A 97 4.53 -20.08 16.96
C THR A 97 5.68 -20.47 16.02
N LYS A 98 5.93 -21.78 15.85
CA LYS A 98 6.97 -22.27 14.95
C LYS A 98 6.55 -22.13 13.48
N CYS A 99 5.29 -22.44 13.14
CA CYS A 99 4.74 -22.20 11.79
C CYS A 99 4.80 -20.71 11.42
N LYS A 100 4.35 -19.83 12.32
CA LYS A 100 4.46 -18.36 12.18
C LYS A 100 5.88 -17.93 11.83
N ASN A 101 6.88 -18.44 12.56
CA ASN A 101 8.26 -18.09 12.31
C ASN A 101 8.70 -18.56 10.92
N ILE A 102 8.29 -19.74 10.46
CA ILE A 102 8.62 -20.21 9.10
C ILE A 102 8.05 -19.27 8.03
N ILE A 103 6.77 -18.87 8.18
CA ILE A 103 6.11 -17.92 7.27
C ILE A 103 6.82 -16.56 7.28
N CYS A 104 7.23 -16.07 8.45
CA CYS A 104 7.99 -14.83 8.56
C CYS A 104 9.30 -14.86 7.73
N HIS A 105 9.95 -16.01 7.61
CA HIS A 105 11.17 -16.16 6.81
C HIS A 105 10.90 -16.40 5.31
N SER A 106 9.68 -16.79 4.93
CA SER A 106 9.32 -17.01 3.52
C SER A 106 8.85 -15.73 2.81
N LEU A 107 8.49 -14.70 3.57
CA LEU A 107 8.11 -13.39 3.05
C LEU A 107 9.33 -12.57 2.57
N PRO A 108 9.16 -11.73 1.52
CA PRO A 108 10.18 -10.78 1.12
C PRO A 108 10.58 -9.82 2.26
N THR A 109 11.87 -9.53 2.38
CA THR A 109 12.42 -8.59 3.38
C THR A 109 12.25 -7.12 2.98
N THR A 110 11.57 -6.85 1.87
CA THR A 110 11.34 -5.51 1.31
C THR A 110 10.30 -4.69 2.07
N HIS A 111 9.54 -5.34 2.95
CA HIS A 111 8.49 -4.69 3.72
C HIS A 111 8.97 -4.13 5.05
N SER A 112 8.16 -3.25 5.63
CA SER A 112 8.41 -2.75 6.98
C SER A 112 8.41 -3.90 8.00
N THR A 113 9.23 -3.76 9.06
CA THR A 113 9.29 -4.74 10.15
C THR A 113 7.92 -4.99 10.80
N GLU A 114 7.06 -3.98 10.80
CA GLU A 114 5.69 -4.09 11.30
C GLU A 114 4.83 -5.02 10.44
N VAL A 115 4.80 -4.81 9.11
CA VAL A 115 4.08 -5.70 8.17
C VAL A 115 4.62 -7.13 8.21
N SER A 116 5.95 -7.28 8.21
CA SER A 116 6.61 -8.60 8.31
C SER A 116 6.28 -9.35 9.61
N ASN A 117 5.94 -8.64 10.68
CA ASN A 117 5.54 -9.25 11.95
C ASN A 117 4.03 -9.53 12.03
N LEU A 118 3.20 -8.62 11.54
CA LEU A 118 1.74 -8.73 11.65
C LEU A 118 1.16 -9.79 10.70
N PHE A 119 1.65 -9.87 9.46
CA PHE A 119 1.09 -10.80 8.48
C PHE A 119 1.19 -12.28 8.94
N PRO A 120 2.36 -12.81 9.37
CA PRO A 120 2.45 -14.20 9.82
C PRO A 120 1.55 -14.51 11.02
N VAL A 121 1.30 -13.52 11.89
CA VAL A 121 0.39 -13.66 13.03
C VAL A 121 -1.06 -13.76 12.54
N ALA A 122 -1.50 -12.84 11.67
CA ALA A 122 -2.83 -12.87 11.07
C ALA A 122 -3.08 -14.19 10.32
N PHE A 123 -2.10 -14.62 9.53
CA PHE A 123 -2.13 -15.88 8.80
C PHE A 123 -2.35 -17.08 9.72
N MET A 124 -1.55 -17.18 10.79
CA MET A 124 -1.67 -18.31 11.71
C MET A 124 -2.99 -18.31 12.50
N TRP A 125 -3.57 -17.15 12.81
CA TRP A 125 -4.89 -17.10 13.45
C TRP A 125 -5.99 -17.70 12.57
N ILE A 126 -5.97 -17.45 11.26
CA ILE A 126 -6.94 -18.08 10.34
C ILE A 126 -6.69 -19.57 10.20
N VAL A 127 -5.43 -20.00 10.06
CA VAL A 127 -5.08 -21.44 10.00
C VAL A 127 -5.54 -22.18 11.26
N CYS A 128 -5.33 -21.58 12.44
CA CYS A 128 -5.80 -22.14 13.71
C CYS A 128 -7.33 -22.18 13.79
N ALA A 129 -8.02 -21.11 13.38
CA ALA A 129 -9.48 -21.09 13.36
C ALA A 129 -10.07 -22.17 12.44
N ASP A 130 -9.49 -22.36 11.25
CA ASP A 130 -9.86 -23.40 10.30
C ASP A 130 -9.65 -24.80 10.87
N LEU A 131 -8.49 -25.06 11.47
CA LEU A 131 -8.21 -26.36 12.09
C LEU A 131 -9.18 -26.67 13.23
N LEU A 132 -9.47 -25.70 14.09
CA LEU A 132 -10.41 -25.84 15.20
C LEU A 132 -11.83 -26.12 14.70
N GLU A 133 -12.26 -25.41 13.65
CA GLU A 133 -13.56 -25.62 13.02
C GLU A 133 -13.68 -27.02 12.40
N GLN A 134 -12.63 -27.49 11.70
CA GLN A 134 -12.58 -28.84 11.13
C GLN A 134 -12.75 -29.95 12.18
N HIS A 135 -12.36 -29.68 13.43
CA HIS A 135 -12.47 -30.63 14.55
C HIS A 135 -13.68 -30.39 15.47
N GLY A 136 -14.57 -29.46 15.11
CA GLY A 136 -15.80 -29.17 15.85
C GLY A 136 -15.63 -28.28 17.09
N PHE A 137 -14.46 -27.63 17.27
CA PHE A 137 -14.21 -26.68 18.35
C PHE A 137 -14.67 -25.26 17.97
N HIS A 138 -15.97 -25.11 17.69
CA HIS A 138 -16.56 -23.89 17.11
C HIS A 138 -16.30 -22.62 17.93
N GLU A 139 -16.41 -22.69 19.27
CA GLU A 139 -16.19 -21.52 20.14
C GLU A 139 -14.73 -21.05 20.10
N ASN A 140 -13.78 -21.99 20.10
CA ASN A 140 -12.36 -21.69 20.03
C ASN A 140 -11.97 -21.14 18.64
N ALA A 141 -12.57 -21.68 17.57
CA ALA A 141 -12.42 -21.14 16.23
C ALA A 141 -12.96 -19.70 16.16
N TRP A 142 -14.13 -19.45 16.75
CA TRP A 142 -14.69 -18.11 16.90
C TRP A 142 -13.75 -17.14 17.64
N SER A 143 -13.21 -17.56 18.78
CA SER A 143 -12.26 -16.76 19.55
C SER A 143 -11.00 -16.44 18.74
N SER A 144 -10.51 -17.41 17.96
CA SER A 144 -9.34 -17.22 17.08
C SER A 144 -9.62 -16.19 15.97
N LEU A 145 -10.85 -16.14 15.44
CA LEU A 145 -11.26 -15.14 14.45
C LEU A 145 -11.36 -13.72 15.03
N ILE A 146 -11.73 -13.59 16.31
CA ILE A 146 -11.74 -12.29 16.99
C ILE A 146 -10.31 -11.74 17.10
N GLU A 147 -9.36 -12.59 17.51
CA GLU A 147 -7.94 -12.22 17.55
C GLU A 147 -7.40 -11.88 16.15
N PHE A 148 -7.77 -12.67 15.14
CA PHE A 148 -7.46 -12.35 13.74
C PHE A 148 -7.93 -10.95 13.35
N LYS A 149 -9.20 -10.60 13.63
CA LYS A 149 -9.78 -9.31 13.24
C LYS A 149 -9.03 -8.11 13.85
N ASN A 150 -8.55 -8.25 15.08
CA ASN A 150 -7.73 -7.22 15.71
C ASN A 150 -6.38 -7.04 14.98
N ILE A 151 -5.72 -8.14 14.63
CA ILE A 151 -4.44 -8.10 13.91
C ILE A 151 -4.62 -7.64 12.46
N GLU A 152 -5.68 -8.07 11.78
CA GLU A 152 -6.03 -7.65 10.42
C GLU A 152 -6.21 -6.14 10.33
N HIS A 153 -6.87 -5.53 11.33
CA HIS A 153 -7.02 -4.08 11.37
C HIS A 153 -5.66 -3.36 11.45
N GLN A 154 -4.77 -3.83 12.32
CA GLN A 154 -3.41 -3.28 12.45
C GLN A 154 -2.60 -3.49 11.18
N LEU A 155 -2.70 -4.68 10.58
CA LEU A 155 -2.05 -5.01 9.31
C LEU A 155 -2.51 -4.08 8.18
N GLY A 156 -3.81 -3.82 8.08
CA GLY A 156 -4.37 -2.88 7.10
C GLY A 156 -3.83 -1.45 7.24
N GLN A 157 -3.66 -0.97 8.48
CA GLN A 157 -3.07 0.35 8.75
C GLN A 157 -1.59 0.40 8.36
N ALA A 158 -0.83 -0.65 8.67
CA ALA A 158 0.58 -0.76 8.34
C ALA A 158 0.78 -0.81 6.81
N LEU A 159 -0.02 -1.60 6.09
CA LEU A 159 0.00 -1.68 4.63
C LEU A 159 -0.32 -0.34 3.96
N ALA A 160 -1.34 0.38 4.44
CA ALA A 160 -1.70 1.69 3.90
C ALA A 160 -0.59 2.73 4.11
N THR A 161 0.17 2.63 5.20
CA THR A 161 1.33 3.49 5.47
C THR A 161 2.48 3.15 4.53
N GLU A 162 2.74 1.86 4.34
CA GLU A 162 3.79 1.38 3.46
C GLU A 162 3.53 1.76 2.00
N GLU A 163 2.31 1.59 1.51
CA GLU A 163 1.92 1.98 0.16
C GLU A 163 2.13 3.48 -0.09
N LYS A 164 1.80 4.33 0.89
CA LYS A 164 2.06 5.79 0.82
C LYS A 164 3.55 6.09 0.75
N LEU A 165 4.37 5.40 1.53
CA LEU A 165 5.83 5.56 1.51
C LEU A 165 6.43 5.11 0.18
N GLN A 166 5.98 3.97 -0.35
CA GLN A 166 6.39 3.49 -1.66
C GLN A 166 6.01 4.49 -2.76
N LYS A 167 4.75 4.95 -2.81
CA LYS A 167 4.30 6.00 -3.75
C LYS A 167 5.15 7.26 -3.66
N LYS A 168 5.47 7.71 -2.44
CA LYS A 168 6.35 8.87 -2.21
C LYS A 168 7.76 8.61 -2.75
N ALA A 169 8.35 7.45 -2.47
CA ALA A 169 9.67 7.08 -2.96
C ALA A 169 9.72 7.01 -4.49
N TYR A 170 8.70 6.43 -5.13
CA TYR A 170 8.56 6.42 -6.59
C TYR A 170 8.45 7.84 -7.15
N SER A 171 7.63 8.71 -6.55
CA SER A 171 7.51 10.10 -6.98
C SER A 171 8.82 10.88 -6.84
N GLN A 172 9.60 10.61 -5.78
CA GLN A 172 10.91 11.22 -5.57
C GLN A 172 11.96 10.69 -6.55
N LYS A 173 11.99 9.38 -6.83
CA LYS A 173 12.86 8.79 -7.86
C LYS A 173 12.52 9.35 -9.25
N ALA A 174 11.24 9.41 -9.60
CA ALA A 174 10.77 9.98 -10.86
C ALA A 174 11.09 11.48 -10.97
N GLY A 175 10.92 12.24 -9.88
CA GLY A 175 11.29 13.65 -9.82
C GLY A 175 12.80 13.88 -9.93
N GLY A 176 13.61 13.05 -9.27
CA GLY A 176 15.07 13.09 -9.34
C GLY A 176 15.61 12.71 -10.72
N GLN A 177 15.00 11.71 -11.38
CA GLN A 177 15.34 11.36 -12.76
C GLN A 177 14.94 12.47 -13.73
N ALA A 178 13.73 13.02 -13.62
CA ALA A 178 13.31 14.17 -14.41
C ALA A 178 14.14 15.43 -14.13
N TYR A 179 14.73 15.59 -12.95
CA TYR A 179 15.70 16.67 -12.70
C TYR A 179 17.00 16.42 -13.46
N LYS A 180 17.54 15.20 -13.41
CA LYS A 180 18.75 14.82 -14.14
C LYS A 180 18.58 14.94 -15.66
N ASP A 181 17.44 14.47 -16.19
CA ASP A 181 17.17 14.49 -17.63
C ASP A 181 17.12 15.92 -18.20
N TYR A 182 16.67 16.89 -17.41
CA TYR A 182 16.54 18.28 -17.84
C TYR A 182 17.73 19.14 -17.41
N SER A 183 18.66 18.64 -16.59
CA SER A 183 19.82 19.42 -16.12
C SER A 183 20.70 19.92 -17.27
N ASN A 184 20.82 19.16 -18.35
CA ASN A 184 21.58 19.58 -19.53
C ASN A 184 20.90 20.70 -20.32
N LEU A 185 19.56 20.71 -20.39
CA LEU A 185 18.81 21.81 -21.02
C LEU A 185 19.02 23.13 -20.28
N LYS A 186 19.29 23.09 -18.97
CA LYS A 186 19.43 24.29 -18.14
C LYS A 186 20.60 25.16 -18.61
N TYR A 187 21.73 24.56 -18.98
CA TYR A 187 22.90 25.31 -19.45
C TYR A 187 22.67 25.92 -20.83
N SER A 188 22.18 25.11 -21.78
CA SER A 188 21.73 25.60 -23.10
C SER A 188 20.75 26.77 -22.98
N PHE A 189 19.79 26.67 -22.05
CA PHE A 189 18.83 27.73 -21.82
C PHE A 189 19.46 29.00 -21.25
N ILE A 190 20.40 28.89 -20.29
CA ILE A 190 21.14 30.04 -19.75
C ILE A 190 21.95 30.73 -20.86
N ASP A 191 22.63 29.96 -21.71
CA ASP A 191 23.43 30.50 -22.80
C ASP A 191 22.55 31.21 -23.84
N LEU A 192 21.41 30.62 -24.20
CA LEU A 192 20.46 31.24 -25.12
C LEU A 192 19.81 32.51 -24.55
N LEU A 193 19.50 32.53 -23.25
CA LEU A 193 18.99 33.72 -22.57
C LEU A 193 19.97 34.90 -22.64
N ARG A 194 21.28 34.61 -22.54
CA ARG A 194 22.35 35.62 -22.61
C ARG A 194 22.65 36.08 -24.03
N ASN A 195 22.71 35.13 -24.96
CA ASN A 195 23.36 35.35 -26.27
C ASN A 195 22.38 35.48 -27.43
N SER A 196 21.09 35.14 -27.25
CA SER A 196 20.08 35.22 -28.31
C SER A 196 18.84 36.07 -27.96
N PRO A 197 19.00 37.28 -27.37
CA PRO A 197 17.84 38.14 -27.10
C PRO A 197 17.25 38.72 -28.40
N PRO A 198 15.93 38.92 -28.47
CA PRO A 198 15.31 39.67 -29.56
C PRO A 198 15.74 41.15 -29.51
N ILE A 199 15.54 41.87 -30.63
CA ILE A 199 15.84 43.31 -30.71
C ILE A 199 14.96 44.05 -29.69
N GLY A 200 15.59 44.61 -28.65
CA GLY A 200 14.91 45.25 -27.50
C GLY A 200 14.84 44.40 -26.22
N GLY A 201 15.47 43.22 -26.20
CA GLY A 201 15.54 42.36 -25.01
C GLY A 201 14.26 41.58 -24.73
N TRP A 202 14.31 40.72 -23.70
CA TRP A 202 13.18 39.88 -23.31
C TRP A 202 12.07 40.69 -22.60
N LYS A 203 10.86 40.66 -23.15
CA LYS A 203 9.72 41.43 -22.61
C LYS A 203 9.09 40.80 -21.36
N THR A 204 8.89 39.48 -21.36
CA THR A 204 8.37 38.74 -20.21
C THR A 204 9.12 37.42 -20.01
N LEU A 205 8.98 36.83 -18.83
CA LEU A 205 9.55 35.51 -18.55
C LEU A 205 8.89 34.45 -19.43
N GLU A 206 7.56 34.53 -19.57
CA GLU A 206 6.79 33.61 -20.41
C GLU A 206 7.20 33.69 -21.88
N SER A 207 7.47 34.88 -22.43
CA SER A 207 7.91 35.02 -23.82
C SER A 207 9.29 34.43 -24.04
N ALA A 208 10.22 34.66 -23.10
CA ALA A 208 11.56 34.07 -23.15
C ALA A 208 11.52 32.53 -23.09
N ALA A 209 10.71 31.95 -22.20
CA ALA A 209 10.56 30.50 -22.11
C ALA A 209 9.93 29.90 -23.38
N HIS A 210 8.89 30.54 -23.94
CA HIS A 210 8.20 30.06 -25.13
C HIS A 210 9.10 30.12 -26.38
N GLU A 211 9.74 31.26 -26.65
CA GLU A 211 10.57 31.46 -27.83
C GLU A 211 11.85 30.61 -27.82
N LEU A 212 12.38 30.30 -26.63
CA LEU A 212 13.59 29.49 -26.49
C LEU A 212 13.31 27.99 -26.37
N ALA A 213 12.07 27.57 -26.09
CA ALA A 213 11.74 26.14 -25.89
C ALA A 213 12.15 25.26 -27.09
N GLU A 214 11.84 25.69 -28.32
CA GLU A 214 12.22 24.93 -29.51
C GLU A 214 13.73 24.94 -29.78
N LYS A 215 14.42 26.06 -29.48
CA LYS A 215 15.87 26.18 -29.65
C LYS A 215 16.64 25.31 -28.66
N VAL A 216 16.25 25.37 -27.39
CA VAL A 216 16.83 24.55 -26.32
C VAL A 216 16.63 23.05 -26.61
N LEU A 217 15.45 22.67 -27.12
CA LEU A 217 15.20 21.29 -27.53
C LEU A 217 16.03 20.89 -28.76
N ALA A 218 16.18 21.77 -29.75
CA ALA A 218 17.00 21.52 -30.92
C ALA A 218 18.48 21.35 -30.57
N GLU A 219 19.03 22.13 -29.63
CA GLU A 219 20.39 21.94 -29.12
C GLU A 219 20.56 20.58 -28.44
N HIS A 220 19.59 20.16 -27.63
CA HIS A 220 19.60 18.85 -26.99
C HIS A 220 19.59 17.71 -28.01
N GLU A 221 18.70 17.75 -29.00
CA GLU A 221 18.60 16.72 -30.05
C GLU A 221 19.87 16.62 -30.91
N ASN A 222 20.65 17.69 -31.01
CA ASN A 222 21.94 17.71 -31.73
C ASN A 222 23.16 17.42 -30.84
N SER A 223 22.97 17.20 -29.54
CA SER A 223 24.05 16.94 -28.58
C SER A 223 24.31 15.46 -28.37
N GLU A 224 25.49 15.14 -27.82
CA GLU A 224 25.82 13.78 -27.35
C GLU A 224 24.91 13.29 -26.20
N HIS A 225 24.14 14.19 -25.59
CA HIS A 225 23.25 13.92 -24.49
C HIS A 225 21.88 13.38 -24.94
N ARG A 226 21.54 13.50 -26.24
CA ARG A 226 20.28 13.01 -26.81
C ARG A 226 19.99 11.55 -26.45
N ALA A 227 20.99 10.68 -26.63
CA ALA A 227 20.85 9.25 -26.39
C ALA A 227 20.78 8.90 -24.90
N ARG A 228 21.23 9.81 -24.02
CA ARG A 228 21.31 9.58 -22.56
C ARG A 228 20.10 10.12 -21.81
N TYR A 229 19.46 11.17 -22.32
CA TYR A 229 18.33 11.82 -21.64
C TYR A 229 17.15 11.97 -22.60
N SER A 230 16.08 11.24 -22.32
CA SER A 230 14.85 11.28 -23.11
C SER A 230 13.99 12.46 -22.66
N ILE A 231 13.98 13.52 -23.45
CA ILE A 231 13.28 14.76 -23.13
C ILE A 231 11.95 14.79 -23.87
N LYS A 232 10.87 15.08 -23.14
CA LYS A 232 9.52 15.18 -23.70
C LYS A 232 9.30 16.61 -24.20
N LYS A 233 9.09 16.78 -25.52
CA LYS A 233 8.89 18.09 -26.15
C LYS A 233 7.81 18.90 -25.42
N GLU A 234 6.68 18.29 -25.07
CA GLU A 234 5.58 18.99 -24.40
C GLU A 234 5.91 19.52 -22.98
N ARG A 235 7.03 19.09 -22.37
CA ARG A 235 7.42 19.49 -21.01
C ARG A 235 8.52 20.55 -20.96
N VAL A 236 9.21 20.80 -22.08
CA VAL A 236 10.36 21.71 -22.13
C VAL A 236 9.96 23.11 -21.68
N GLU A 237 8.96 23.72 -22.33
CA GLU A 237 8.52 25.09 -22.03
C GLU A 237 8.08 25.25 -20.56
N THR A 238 7.37 24.24 -20.00
CA THR A 238 6.96 24.26 -18.60
C THR A 238 8.16 24.26 -17.65
N LYS A 239 9.22 23.51 -17.98
CA LYS A 239 10.46 23.49 -17.20
C LYS A 239 11.23 24.79 -17.30
N LEU A 240 11.35 25.37 -18.49
CA LEU A 240 12.00 26.68 -18.68
C LEU A 240 11.29 27.77 -17.87
N ASN A 241 9.95 27.81 -17.93
CA ASN A 241 9.13 28.71 -17.11
C ASN A 241 9.35 28.51 -15.60
N THR A 242 9.49 27.26 -15.16
CA THR A 242 9.75 26.95 -13.74
C THR A 242 11.10 27.52 -13.29
N TRP A 243 12.15 27.38 -14.11
CA TRP A 243 13.48 27.92 -13.78
C TRP A 243 13.55 29.45 -13.81
N LEU A 244 12.81 30.11 -14.70
CA LEU A 244 12.71 31.58 -14.72
C LEU A 244 11.93 32.17 -13.55
N ARG A 245 11.08 31.37 -12.89
CA ARG A 245 10.31 31.78 -11.70
C ARG A 245 11.08 31.62 -10.39
N ASP A 246 12.19 30.88 -10.39
CA ASP A 246 13.08 30.78 -9.25
C ASP A 246 13.90 32.07 -9.13
N VAL A 247 13.51 32.95 -8.21
CA VAL A 247 14.10 34.29 -8.03
C VAL A 247 15.60 34.23 -7.71
N ASN A 248 16.06 33.16 -7.06
CA ASN A 248 17.48 32.96 -6.73
C ASN A 248 18.20 32.05 -7.74
N GLY A 249 17.53 31.67 -8.84
CA GLY A 249 18.04 30.73 -9.81
C GLY A 249 18.94 31.36 -10.88
N GLU A 250 19.89 30.58 -11.39
CA GLU A 250 20.84 31.01 -12.44
C GLU A 250 20.15 31.45 -13.75
N CYS A 251 19.06 30.77 -14.13
CA CYS A 251 18.27 31.15 -15.31
C CYS A 251 17.60 32.52 -15.12
N ARG A 252 17.14 32.81 -13.89
CA ARG A 252 16.59 34.11 -13.54
C ARG A 252 17.65 35.21 -13.61
N ALA A 253 18.82 34.95 -13.02
CA ALA A 253 19.94 35.88 -13.08
C ALA A 253 20.38 36.19 -14.52
N ALA A 254 20.44 35.17 -15.38
CA ALA A 254 20.76 35.33 -16.81
C ALA A 254 19.72 36.18 -17.56
N TYR A 255 18.42 35.97 -17.27
CA TYR A 255 17.34 36.79 -17.80
C TYR A 255 17.45 38.25 -17.34
N ASP A 256 17.62 38.48 -16.03
CA ASP A 256 17.68 39.83 -15.46
C ASP A 256 18.94 40.59 -15.93
N GLU A 257 20.08 39.91 -16.12
CA GLU A 257 21.30 40.47 -16.69
C GLU A 257 21.07 40.97 -18.13
N ASN A 258 20.36 40.19 -18.95
CA ASN A 258 20.00 40.61 -20.30
C ASN A 258 19.01 41.78 -20.29
N ALA A 259 17.97 41.71 -19.46
CA ALA A 259 16.97 42.77 -19.34
C ALA A 259 17.60 44.11 -18.92
N ALA A 260 18.62 44.09 -18.06
CA ALA A 260 19.36 45.29 -17.66
C ALA A 260 20.18 45.93 -18.80
N LYS A 261 20.66 45.14 -19.79
CA LYS A 261 21.42 45.64 -20.94
C LYS A 261 20.55 46.36 -21.99
N HIS A 262 19.24 46.15 -21.94
CA HIS A 262 18.27 46.64 -22.93
C HIS A 262 17.24 47.63 -22.34
N ARG A 263 17.46 48.10 -21.11
CA ARG A 263 16.75 49.25 -20.51
C ARG A 263 17.52 50.53 -20.80
#